data_AF-A0A1B9H1S3-F1
#
_entry.id   AF-A0A1B9H1S3-F1
#
_cell.length_a   1.000
_cell.length_b   1.000
_cell.length_c   1.000
_cell.angle_alpha   90.00
_cell.angle_beta   90.00
_cell.angle_gamma   90.00
#
_symmetry.space_group_name_H-M   'P 1'
#
loop_
_entity.id
_entity.type
_entity.pdbx_description
1 polymer ?
#
loop_
_entity_poly.entity_id
_entity_poly.type
_entity_poly.pdbx_seq_one_letter_code
_entity_poly.pdbx_strand_id
1 'polypeptide(L)'
;MNQQVQVTIYEITRSENGRPVCDRNPFKCDMQRNEKFQVIFEKWHKEKEPSKPLKEFEFLYYHRQSDQPDTSLSGVQSIGGGQGPNKGAQRIRGDQTPEQLHMPNRVNLYAKREDLDCELEEEPQMA
;
A
#
# COMPACT_ATOMS: atom_id res chain seq x y z
N MET A 1 15.33 -3.60 24.88
CA MET A 1 14.00 -3.00 24.63
C MET A 1 13.47 -3.60 23.34
N ASN A 2 12.36 -4.32 23.37
CA ASN A 2 11.74 -4.88 22.17
C ASN A 2 11.05 -3.74 21.42
N GLN A 3 11.69 -3.23 20.37
CA GLN A 3 11.11 -2.17 19.56
C GLN A 3 10.16 -2.81 18.54
N GLN A 4 8.86 -2.57 18.72
CA GLN A 4 7.81 -2.97 17.79
C GLN A 4 7.39 -1.79 16.92
N VAL A 5 6.84 -2.10 15.74
CA VAL A 5 6.13 -1.14 14.89
C VAL A 5 4.70 -1.62 14.66
N GLN A 6 3.78 -0.67 14.62
CA GLN A 6 2.39 -0.92 14.25
C GLN A 6 2.27 -0.80 12.73
N VAL A 7 1.89 -1.89 12.07
CA VAL A 7 1.64 -1.93 10.63
C VAL A 7 0.14 -1.92 10.37
N THR A 8 -0.29 -1.04 9.47
CA THR A 8 -1.63 -1.01 8.91
C THR A 8 -1.55 -1.30 7.42
N ILE A 9 -2.25 -2.32 6.94
CA ILE A 9 -2.31 -2.68 5.52
C ILE A 9 -3.70 -2.32 4.98
N TYR A 10 -3.73 -1.48 3.95
CA TYR A 10 -4.91 -1.14 3.17
C TYR A 10 -4.89 -1.92 1.85
N GLU A 11 -5.96 -2.64 1.52
CA GLU A 11 -6.08 -3.24 0.20
C GLU A 11 -6.57 -2.18 -0.80
N ILE A 12 -5.88 -2.02 -1.92
CA ILE A 12 -6.36 -1.23 -3.05
C ILE A 12 -7.30 -2.12 -3.86
N THR A 13 -8.60 -1.81 -3.80
CA THR A 13 -9.65 -2.68 -4.35
C THR A 13 -10.05 -2.29 -5.77
N ARG A 14 -9.89 -1.02 -6.13
CA ARG A 14 -10.22 -0.48 -7.47
C ARG A 14 -9.46 0.81 -7.75
N SER A 15 -9.49 1.23 -9.01
CA SER A 15 -9.13 2.60 -9.41
C SER A 15 -10.40 3.36 -9.79
N GLU A 16 -10.50 4.62 -9.37
CA GLU A 16 -11.58 5.53 -9.73
C GLU A 16 -10.96 6.85 -10.22
N ASN A 17 -11.20 7.22 -11.49
CA ASN A 17 -10.59 8.38 -12.14
C ASN A 17 -9.04 8.40 -12.04
N GLY A 18 -8.39 7.25 -12.27
CA GLY A 18 -6.93 7.10 -12.20
C GLY A 18 -6.34 7.10 -10.78
N ARG A 19 -7.18 7.12 -9.74
CA ARG A 19 -6.74 7.12 -8.34
C ARG A 19 -7.02 5.79 -7.65
N PRO A 20 -6.09 5.26 -6.84
CA PRO A 20 -6.32 4.04 -6.08
C PRO A 20 -7.33 4.28 -4.95
N VAL A 21 -8.31 3.39 -4.82
CA VAL A 21 -9.32 3.39 -3.75
C VAL A 21 -9.08 2.20 -2.83
N CYS A 22 -8.94 2.48 -1.54
CA CYS A 22 -8.67 1.45 -0.52
C CYS A 22 -9.96 0.84 0.06
N ASP A 23 -9.89 -0.41 0.50
CA ASP A 23 -10.91 -1.02 1.35
C ASP A 23 -11.07 -0.26 2.68
N ARG A 24 -12.28 -0.29 3.23
CA ARG A 24 -12.66 0.37 4.48
C ARG A 24 -12.24 -0.40 5.73
N ASN A 25 -11.85 -1.65 5.58
CA ASN A 25 -11.43 -2.50 6.69
C ASN A 25 -9.94 -2.84 6.58
N PRO A 26 -9.03 -1.95 7.01
CA PRO A 26 -7.60 -2.26 6.97
C PRO A 26 -7.25 -3.37 7.96
N PHE A 27 -6.19 -4.12 7.65
CA PHE A 27 -5.56 -5.05 8.57
C PHE A 27 -4.57 -4.30 9.47
N LYS A 28 -4.55 -4.61 10.76
CA LYS A 28 -3.66 -3.96 11.74
C LYS A 28 -2.93 -5.02 12.55
N CYS A 29 -1.61 -4.91 12.64
CA CYS A 29 -0.79 -5.84 13.40
C CYS A 29 0.47 -5.16 13.93
N ASP A 30 0.93 -5.61 15.10
CA ASP A 30 2.25 -5.23 15.61
C ASP A 30 3.29 -6.24 15.14
N MET A 31 4.44 -5.74 14.71
CA MET A 31 5.58 -6.56 14.28
C MET A 31 6.87 -6.09 14.94
N GLN A 32 7.83 -6.99 15.12
CA GLN A 32 9.16 -6.58 15.60
C GLN A 32 9.91 -5.83 14.50
N ARG A 33 10.76 -4.86 14.87
CA ARG A 33 11.53 -4.09 13.88
C ARG A 33 12.47 -4.91 13.01
N ASN A 34 12.95 -6.04 13.52
CA ASN A 34 13.81 -6.99 12.82
C ASN A 34 13.04 -8.17 12.20
N GLU A 35 11.72 -8.20 12.31
CA GLU A 35 10.87 -9.23 11.69
C GLU A 35 10.71 -8.92 10.20
N LYS A 36 10.70 -9.99 9.39
CA LYS A 36 10.53 -9.90 7.95
C LYS A 36 9.07 -9.58 7.60
N PHE A 37 8.86 -8.70 6.62
CA PHE A 37 7.52 -8.35 6.16
C PHE A 37 6.73 -9.54 5.63
N GLN A 38 7.39 -10.59 5.13
CA GLN A 38 6.75 -11.82 4.69
C GLN A 38 5.78 -12.39 5.73
N VAL A 39 6.14 -12.33 7.02
CA VAL A 39 5.28 -12.83 8.10
C VAL A 39 3.99 -12.01 8.20
N ILE A 40 4.06 -10.70 8.01
CA ILE A 40 2.90 -9.81 8.05
C ILE A 40 2.05 -9.95 6.78
N PHE A 41 2.68 -10.16 5.63
CA PHE A 41 1.99 -10.41 4.37
C PHE A 41 1.15 -11.70 4.42
N GLU A 42 1.70 -12.77 4.99
CA GLU A 42 0.99 -14.03 5.20
C GLU A 42 -0.15 -13.89 6.22
N LYS A 43 0.06 -13.16 7.32
CA LYS A 43 -1.01 -12.86 8.30
C LYS A 43 -2.15 -12.07 7.67
N TRP A 44 -1.82 -11.03 6.90
CA TRP A 44 -2.81 -10.24 6.16
C TRP A 44 -3.61 -11.10 5.19
N HIS A 45 -2.94 -11.92 4.37
CA HIS A 45 -3.61 -12.79 3.38
C HIS A 45 -4.54 -13.80 4.05
N LYS A 46 -4.09 -14.39 5.16
CA LYS A 46 -4.89 -15.33 5.95
C LYS A 46 -6.12 -14.68 6.60
N GLU A 47 -5.99 -13.45 7.10
CA GLU A 47 -7.09 -12.78 7.82
C GLU A 47 -8.09 -12.10 6.88
N LYS A 48 -7.62 -11.53 5.78
CA LYS A 48 -8.48 -10.84 4.80
C LYS A 48 -9.07 -11.76 3.75
N GLU A 49 -8.48 -12.95 3.58
CA GLU A 49 -8.89 -13.95 2.57
C GLU A 49 -9.19 -13.31 1.20
N PRO A 50 -8.28 -12.49 0.65
CA PRO A 50 -8.55 -11.79 -0.59
C PRO A 50 -8.67 -12.80 -1.74
N SER A 51 -9.42 -12.42 -2.77
CA SER A 51 -9.77 -13.31 -3.90
C SER A 51 -8.58 -13.87 -4.70
N LYS A 52 -7.39 -13.27 -4.56
CA LYS A 52 -6.17 -13.65 -5.29
C LYS A 52 -5.12 -14.26 -4.36
N PRO A 53 -4.20 -15.08 -4.88
CA PRO A 53 -3.09 -15.59 -4.09
C PRO A 53 -2.11 -14.45 -3.72
N LEU A 54 -1.44 -14.58 -2.58
CA LEU A 54 -0.52 -13.55 -2.05
C LEU A 54 0.54 -13.08 -3.08
N LYS A 55 1.02 -13.98 -3.94
CA LYS A 55 2.03 -13.66 -4.97
C LYS A 55 1.56 -12.64 -6.02
N GLU A 56 0.24 -12.46 -6.18
CA GLU A 56 -0.36 -11.49 -7.11
C GLU A 56 -0.58 -10.12 -6.45
N PHE A 57 0.01 -9.89 -5.27
CA PHE A 57 -0.04 -8.61 -4.58
C PHE A 57 1.33 -7.95 -4.49
N GLU A 58 1.36 -6.67 -4.81
CA GLU A 58 2.47 -5.76 -4.52
C GLU A 58 2.15 -4.97 -3.25
N PHE A 59 3.10 -4.95 -2.30
CA PHE A 59 2.98 -4.14 -1.09
C PHE A 59 3.76 -2.84 -1.26
N LEU A 60 3.06 -1.72 -1.16
CA LEU A 60 3.59 -0.40 -1.42
C LEU A 60 3.69 0.41 -0.11
N TYR A 61 4.78 1.14 0.06
CA TYR A 61 4.99 2.08 1.14
C TYR A 61 5.21 3.49 0.58
N TYR A 62 4.50 4.48 1.09
CA TYR A 62 4.65 5.88 0.68
C TYR A 62 5.33 6.67 1.79
N HIS A 63 6.48 7.26 1.46
CA HIS A 63 7.25 8.08 2.40
C HIS A 63 6.55 9.40 2.75
N ARG A 64 5.78 9.96 1.82
CA ARG A 64 5.03 11.21 2.00
C ARG A 64 3.55 10.91 2.10
N GLN A 65 2.88 11.57 3.05
CA GLN A 65 1.42 11.45 3.19
C GLN A 65 0.65 12.00 1.99
N SER A 66 1.20 13.01 1.28
CA SER A 66 0.59 13.57 0.07
C SER A 66 0.45 12.58 -1.08
N ASP A 67 1.28 11.54 -1.07
CA ASP A 67 1.39 10.56 -2.15
C ASP A 67 0.57 9.30 -1.82
N GLN A 68 0.06 9.19 -0.59
CA GLN A 68 -0.74 8.05 -0.15
C GLN A 68 -2.09 8.02 -0.87
N PRO A 69 -2.58 6.82 -1.24
CA PRO A 69 -3.97 6.63 -1.66
C PRO A 69 -4.94 7.25 -0.65
N ASP A 70 -6.05 7.78 -1.15
CA ASP A 70 -7.09 8.32 -0.28
C ASP A 70 -7.64 7.18 0.60
N THR A 71 -7.49 7.36 1.92
CA THR A 71 -8.00 6.46 2.96
C THR A 71 -9.16 7.09 3.72
N SER A 72 -9.58 8.31 3.35
CA SER A 72 -10.64 9.06 4.02
C SER A 72 -12.03 8.63 3.54
N LEU A 73 -12.94 8.43 4.50
CA LEU A 73 -14.33 8.00 4.29
C LEU A 73 -15.23 9.09 3.68
N SER A 74 -14.74 10.32 3.56
CA SER A 74 -15.44 11.41 2.88
C SER A 74 -14.81 11.55 1.51
N GLY A 75 -15.58 11.38 0.44
CA GLY A 75 -15.14 11.58 -0.95
C GLY A 75 -14.74 13.03 -1.27
N VAL A 76 -13.90 13.64 -0.43
CA VAL A 76 -13.29 14.94 -0.63
C VAL A 76 -12.13 14.70 -1.58
N GLN A 77 -12.45 14.82 -2.87
CA GLN A 77 -11.48 14.91 -3.94
C GLN A 77 -10.40 15.92 -3.54
N SER A 78 -9.21 15.45 -3.18
CA SER A 78 -8.05 16.34 -3.11
C SER A 78 -7.76 16.79 -4.54
N ILE A 79 -8.20 18.00 -4.85
CA ILE A 79 -7.94 18.73 -6.09
C ILE A 79 -6.46 19.15 -6.02
N GLY A 80 -5.58 18.21 -6.29
CA GLY A 80 -4.14 18.41 -6.42
C GLY A 80 -3.72 17.80 -7.75
N GLY A 81 -3.03 18.60 -8.56
CA GLY A 81 -2.71 18.32 -9.96
C GLY A 81 -1.99 16.99 -10.21
N GLY A 82 -2.15 16.52 -11.44
CA GLY A 82 -1.70 15.21 -11.93
C GLY A 82 -0.33 14.78 -11.43
N GLN A 83 -0.32 13.70 -10.67
CA GLN A 83 0.85 12.88 -10.46
C GLN A 83 0.42 11.45 -10.76
N GLY A 84 1.16 10.77 -11.65
CA GLY A 84 0.81 9.43 -12.12
C GLY A 84 0.63 8.42 -10.99
N PRO A 85 -0.05 7.29 -11.25
CA PRO A 85 -0.39 6.31 -10.23
C PRO A 85 0.88 5.82 -9.51
N ASN A 86 0.90 5.97 -8.18
CA ASN A 86 1.97 5.52 -7.27
C ASN A 86 3.30 6.29 -7.32
N LYS A 87 3.34 7.53 -7.84
CA LYS A 87 4.54 8.38 -7.74
C LYS A 87 4.95 8.54 -6.27
N GLY A 88 6.17 8.12 -5.92
CA GLY A 88 6.68 8.17 -4.54
C GLY A 88 6.48 6.91 -3.69
N ALA A 89 5.87 5.85 -4.25
CA ALA A 89 5.76 4.56 -3.61
C ALA A 89 7.07 3.75 -3.71
N GLN A 90 7.46 3.12 -2.61
CA GLN A 90 8.48 2.09 -2.55
C GLN A 90 7.83 0.72 -2.45
N ARG A 91 8.17 -0.21 -3.36
CA ARG A 91 7.77 -1.61 -3.23
C ARG A 91 8.51 -2.27 -2.07
N ILE A 92 7.76 -2.92 -1.18
CA ILE A 92 8.28 -3.66 -0.03
C ILE A 92 8.37 -5.13 -0.40
N ARG A 93 9.56 -5.70 -0.22
CA ARG A 93 9.82 -7.13 -0.42
C ARG A 93 9.66 -7.88 0.89
N GLY A 94 9.19 -9.12 0.83
CA GLY A 94 8.93 -9.93 2.01
C GLY A 94 10.17 -10.23 2.86
N ASP A 95 11.36 -10.21 2.26
CA ASP A 95 12.64 -10.46 2.94
C ASP A 95 13.18 -9.24 3.71
N GLN A 96 12.59 -8.05 3.52
CA GLN A 96 12.98 -6.82 4.19
C GLN A 96 12.37 -6.70 5.59
N THR A 97 12.95 -5.86 6.43
CA THR A 97 12.46 -5.53 7.78
C THR A 97 12.20 -4.03 7.94
N PRO A 98 11.33 -3.61 8.89
CA PRO A 98 11.15 -2.19 9.21
C PRO A 98 12.44 -1.46 9.57
N GLU A 99 13.37 -2.13 10.26
CA GLU A 99 14.67 -1.57 10.63
C GLU A 99 15.56 -1.28 9.43
N GLN A 100 15.65 -2.22 8.48
CA GLN A 100 16.43 -2.05 7.24
C GLN A 100 15.91 -0.90 6.38
N LEU A 101 14.60 -0.64 6.45
CA LEU A 101 13.93 0.43 5.71
C LEU A 101 13.81 1.72 6.51
N HIS A 102 14.39 1.79 7.71
CA HIS A 102 14.32 2.93 8.62
C HIS A 102 12.89 3.45 8.85
N MET A 103 11.91 2.53 8.90
CA MET A 103 10.51 2.90 9.00
C MET A 103 10.14 3.51 10.36
N PRO A 104 9.17 4.42 10.42
CA PRO A 104 8.65 4.95 11.68
C PRO A 104 7.90 3.88 12.49
N ASN A 105 7.52 4.21 13.73
CA ASN A 105 6.78 3.29 14.61
C ASN A 105 5.37 2.96 14.12
N ARG A 106 4.81 3.76 13.21
CA ARG A 106 3.50 3.54 12.57
C ARG A 106 3.71 3.50 11.07
N VAL A 107 3.41 2.37 10.46
CA VAL A 107 3.65 2.11 9.04
C VAL A 107 2.32 1.84 8.35
N ASN A 108 2.04 2.57 7.29
CA ASN A 108 0.94 2.28 6.37
C ASN A 108 1.50 1.61 5.13
N LEU A 109 1.02 0.41 4.83
CA LEU A 109 1.30 -0.32 3.59
C LEU A 109 0.02 -0.44 2.78
N TYR A 110 0.18 -0.56 1.47
CA TYR A 110 -0.92 -0.68 0.52
C TYR A 110 -0.73 -1.93 -0.31
N ALA A 111 -1.64 -2.89 -0.19
CA ALA A 111 -1.65 -4.11 -0.98
C ALA A 111 -2.38 -3.84 -2.31
N LYS A 112 -1.63 -3.80 -3.41
CA LYS A 112 -2.16 -3.62 -4.76
C LYS A 112 -2.15 -4.96 -5.49
N ARG A 113 -3.25 -5.35 -6.13
CA ARG A 113 -3.24 -6.49 -7.04
C ARG A 113 -2.43 -6.17 -8.31
N GLU A 114 -1.64 -7.12 -8.79
CA GLU A 114 -0.87 -6.97 -10.04
C GLU A 114 -1.78 -6.76 -11.26
N ASP A 115 -2.96 -7.40 -11.26
CA ASP A 115 -3.98 -7.30 -12.31
C ASP A 115 -4.94 -6.11 -12.14
N LEU A 116 -4.73 -5.27 -11.11
CA LEU A 116 -5.45 -4.02 -11.03
C LEU A 116 -4.86 -3.08 -12.08
N ASP A 117 -5.58 -2.93 -13.20
CA ASP A 117 -5.36 -1.87 -14.19
C ASP A 117 -5.56 -0.51 -13.50
N CYS A 118 -4.52 -0.08 -12.79
CA CYS A 118 -4.19 1.31 -12.70
C CYS A 118 -3.46 1.60 -14.01
N GLU A 119 -4.19 1.83 -15.10
CA GLU A 119 -3.60 2.33 -16.34
C GLU A 119 -2.70 3.51 -15.96
N LEU A 120 -1.40 3.29 -16.08
CA LEU A 120 -0.43 4.37 -16.21
C LEU A 120 -0.85 5.03 -17.52
N GLU A 121 -1.49 6.19 -17.46
CA GLU A 121 -1.86 6.94 -18.66
C GLU A 121 -0.64 6.94 -19.61
N GLU A 122 -0.76 6.21 -20.73
CA GLU A 122 0.12 6.43 -21.86
C GLU A 122 -0.09 7.89 -22.26
N GLU A 123 1.00 8.66 -22.26
CA GLU A 123 0.96 10.07 -22.66
C GLU A 123 0.16 10.22 -23.96
N PRO A 124 -0.77 11.19 -24.05
CA PRO A 124 -1.44 11.45 -25.32
C PRO A 124 -0.37 11.85 -26.33
N GLN A 125 -0.15 11.00 -27.33
CA GLN A 125 0.61 11.36 -28.52
C GLN A 125 -0.12 12.55 -29.15
N MET A 126 0.48 13.73 -29.00
CA MET A 126 0.00 14.94 -29.67
C MET A 126 0.01 14.69 -31.19
N ALA A 127 -1.16 14.85 -31.81
CA ALA A 127 -1.34 14.89 -33.25
C ALA A 127 -0.71 16.15 -33.86
#